data_AF-A0A377U2E0-F1
#
_entry.id   AF-A0A377U2E0-F1
#
_cell.length_a   1.000
_cell.length_b   1.000
_cell.length_c   1.000
_cell.angle_alpha   90.00
_cell.angle_beta   90.00
_cell.angle_gamma   90.00
#
_symmetry.space_group_name_H-M   'P 1'
#
loop_
_entity.id
_entity.type
_entity.pdbx_description
1 polymer ?
#
loop_
_entity_poly.entity_id
_entity_poly.type
_entity_poly.pdbx_seq_one_letter_code
_entity_poly.pdbx_strand_id
1 'polypeptide(L)'
;MPHIRRQPCVFSGHRLLRNLKLQKINSLKKLKINYLLIGIVTLLLAAALWPSIPWSGKPENRVAGIIARGELRISTINSPMTFATMNNKAFGLDYELAKQFADYLGVTLKITVRQNISQLFDDLDDGQADMLAAGLVYNQERVKNYQAGPPTILFHNSWSTASAIPGRAPSRR
;
A
#
# COMPACT_ATOMS: atom_id res chain seq x y z
N MET A 1 -46.22 94.22 27.53
CA MET A 1 -45.85 93.21 26.51
C MET A 1 -44.42 92.75 26.76
N PRO A 2 -44.15 91.45 26.98
CA PRO A 2 -42.82 90.88 26.80
C PRO A 2 -42.77 89.89 25.62
N HIS A 3 -41.71 89.95 24.82
CA HIS A 3 -41.44 89.02 23.72
C HIS A 3 -40.71 87.77 24.24
N ILE A 4 -41.33 86.59 24.07
CA ILE A 4 -40.72 85.29 24.36
C ILE A 4 -39.96 84.84 23.11
N ARG A 5 -38.62 84.75 23.19
CA ARG A 5 -37.75 84.22 22.14
C ARG A 5 -37.60 82.70 22.33
N ARG A 6 -38.14 81.89 21.42
CA ARG A 6 -37.95 80.43 21.41
C ARG A 6 -36.54 80.10 20.89
N GLN A 7 -35.76 79.35 21.67
CA GLN A 7 -34.54 78.70 21.17
C GLN A 7 -34.92 77.39 20.44
N PRO A 8 -34.28 77.04 19.32
CA PRO A 8 -34.50 75.76 18.67
C PRO A 8 -33.81 74.65 19.48
N CYS A 9 -34.60 73.72 20.02
CA CYS A 9 -34.09 72.45 20.52
C CYS A 9 -33.48 71.65 19.35
N VAL A 10 -32.14 71.62 19.25
CA VAL A 10 -31.44 70.71 18.36
C VAL A 10 -31.46 69.32 19.00
N PHE A 11 -32.38 68.48 18.54
CA PHE A 11 -32.58 67.13 19.06
C PHE A 11 -31.35 66.25 18.76
N SER A 12 -30.67 65.78 19.80
CA SER A 12 -29.41 64.99 19.77
C SER A 12 -29.62 63.53 19.31
N GLY A 13 -30.36 63.29 18.22
CA GLY A 13 -30.59 61.95 17.65
C GLY A 13 -29.34 61.35 16.96
N HIS A 14 -28.44 62.19 16.45
CA HIS A 14 -27.25 61.76 15.71
C HIS A 14 -26.16 61.05 16.53
N ARG A 15 -26.16 61.17 17.87
CA ARG A 15 -25.18 60.51 18.74
C ARG A 15 -25.58 59.06 19.07
N LEU A 16 -26.88 58.82 19.27
CA LEU A 16 -27.44 57.50 19.56
C LEU A 16 -27.35 56.57 18.33
N LEU A 17 -27.69 57.08 17.15
CA LEU A 17 -27.60 56.30 15.90
C LEU A 17 -26.17 55.88 15.56
N ARG A 18 -25.17 56.75 15.85
CA ARG A 18 -23.75 56.39 15.70
C ARG A 18 -23.34 55.28 16.65
N ASN A 19 -23.72 55.35 17.92
CA ASN A 19 -23.39 54.31 18.91
C ASN A 19 -24.00 52.95 18.55
N LEU A 20 -25.26 52.92 18.07
CA LEU A 20 -25.91 51.67 17.63
C LEU A 20 -25.27 51.10 16.37
N LYS A 21 -24.92 51.94 15.39
CA LYS A 21 -24.21 51.49 14.18
C LYS A 21 -22.83 50.94 14.52
N LEU A 22 -22.10 51.60 15.42
CA LEU A 22 -20.79 51.16 15.91
C LEU A 22 -20.88 49.85 16.70
N GLN A 23 -21.89 49.69 17.56
CA GLN A 23 -22.15 48.43 18.26
C GLN A 23 -22.46 47.27 17.30
N LYS A 24 -23.30 47.52 16.28
CA LYS A 24 -23.62 46.52 15.24
C LYS A 24 -22.38 46.13 14.42
N ILE A 25 -21.54 47.10 14.04
CA ILE A 25 -20.28 46.84 13.33
C ILE A 25 -19.31 46.04 14.21
N ASN A 26 -19.16 46.38 15.48
CA ASN A 26 -18.29 45.64 16.40
C ASN A 26 -18.79 44.20 16.66
N SER A 27 -20.10 44.00 16.78
CA SER A 27 -20.70 42.67 16.94
C SER A 27 -20.48 41.79 15.70
N LEU A 28 -20.73 42.32 14.49
CA LEU A 28 -20.51 41.59 13.23
C LEU A 28 -19.02 41.29 12.99
N LYS A 29 -18.11 42.18 13.39
CA LYS A 29 -16.66 41.95 13.32
C LYS A 29 -16.20 40.87 14.30
N LYS A 30 -16.66 40.91 15.56
CA LYS A 30 -16.35 39.87 16.56
C LYS A 30 -16.81 38.49 16.11
N LEU A 31 -18.01 38.40 15.53
CA LEU A 31 -18.55 37.15 15.01
C LEU A 31 -17.64 36.58 13.88
N LYS A 32 -17.29 37.40 12.89
CA LYS A 32 -16.39 37.01 11.79
C LYS A 32 -14.99 36.62 12.26
N ILE A 33 -14.43 37.33 13.24
CA ILE A 33 -13.12 37.03 13.81
C ILE A 33 -13.15 35.69 14.54
N ASN A 34 -14.21 35.39 15.29
CA ASN A 34 -14.31 34.13 16.02
C ASN A 34 -14.43 32.93 15.07
N TYR A 35 -15.22 33.06 13.98
CA TYR A 35 -15.28 32.02 12.94
C TYR A 35 -13.95 31.84 12.21
N LEU A 36 -13.20 32.93 11.98
CA LEU A 36 -11.87 32.86 11.37
C LEU A 36 -10.87 32.14 12.29
N LEU A 37 -10.91 32.40 13.60
CA LEU A 37 -10.08 31.70 14.59
C LEU A 37 -10.43 30.21 14.68
N ILE A 38 -11.72 29.85 14.70
CA ILE A 38 -12.15 28.45 14.71
C ILE A 38 -11.67 27.72 13.45
N GLY A 39 -11.78 28.36 12.27
CA GLY A 39 -11.28 27.79 11.01
C GLY A 39 -9.76 27.58 10.99
N ILE A 40 -8.99 28.49 11.58
CA ILE A 40 -7.53 28.33 11.70
C ILE A 40 -7.19 27.18 12.65
N VAL A 41 -7.89 27.07 13.79
CA VAL A 41 -7.67 26.01 14.77
C VAL A 41 -8.02 24.64 14.19
N THR A 42 -9.12 24.51 13.45
CA THR A 42 -9.49 23.25 12.77
C THR A 42 -8.50 22.91 11.66
N LEU A 43 -8.00 23.89 10.90
CA LEU A 43 -6.96 23.68 9.90
C LEU A 43 -5.64 23.20 10.54
N LEU A 44 -5.24 23.80 11.66
CA LEU A 44 -4.05 23.40 12.41
C LEU A 44 -4.18 22.00 13.01
N LEU A 45 -5.34 21.65 13.56
CA LEU A 45 -5.63 20.30 14.04
C LEU A 45 -5.63 19.28 12.90
N ALA A 46 -6.23 19.60 11.76
CA ALA A 46 -6.21 18.73 10.58
C ALA A 46 -4.78 18.52 10.05
N ALA A 47 -3.98 19.59 9.97
CA ALA A 47 -2.57 19.51 9.58
C ALA A 47 -1.71 18.74 10.59
N ALA A 48 -1.99 18.86 11.89
CA ALA A 48 -1.29 18.13 12.94
C ALA A 48 -1.64 16.64 12.99
N LEU A 49 -2.87 16.28 12.61
CA LEU A 49 -3.33 14.89 12.53
C LEU A 49 -3.05 14.24 11.16
N TRP A 50 -2.72 15.02 10.14
CA TRP A 50 -2.35 14.53 8.79
C TRP A 50 -1.23 13.46 8.79
N PRO A 51 -0.13 13.61 9.56
CA PRO A 51 0.94 12.60 9.59
C PRO A 51 0.61 11.39 10.48
N SER A 52 -0.46 11.46 11.28
CA SER A 52 -0.90 10.36 12.16
C SER A 52 -1.87 9.40 11.50
N ILE A 53 -2.27 9.66 10.26
CA ILE A 53 -2.91 8.64 9.42
C ILE A 53 -1.81 7.65 9.07
N PRO A 54 -1.88 6.38 9.51
CA PRO A 54 -0.99 5.35 9.01
C PRO A 54 -1.36 5.11 7.56
N TRP A 55 -0.86 5.96 6.66
CA TRP A 55 -0.76 5.57 5.26
C TRP A 55 0.08 4.31 5.31
N SER A 56 -0.50 3.18 4.91
CA SER A 56 0.11 1.85 4.93
C SER A 56 1.28 1.81 3.94
N GLY A 57 2.32 2.60 4.21
CA GLY A 57 3.45 2.86 3.36
C GLY A 57 4.51 1.81 3.62
N LYS A 58 4.38 0.69 2.93
CA LYS A 58 5.48 -0.22 2.60
C LYS A 58 5.31 -1.10 1.34
N PRO A 59 4.20 -1.07 0.55
CA PRO A 59 4.20 -1.65 -0.79
C PRO A 59 4.57 -0.68 -1.93
N GLU A 60 4.49 0.64 -1.70
CA GLU A 60 4.44 1.64 -2.79
C GLU A 60 5.76 1.79 -3.56
N ASN A 61 6.91 1.47 -2.95
CA ASN A 61 8.22 1.62 -3.59
C ASN A 61 8.79 0.35 -4.22
N ARG A 62 8.31 -0.85 -3.87
CA ARG A 62 8.87 -2.10 -4.44
C ARG A 62 8.47 -2.25 -5.90
N VAL A 63 7.18 -2.08 -6.19
CA VAL A 63 6.67 -2.14 -7.57
C VAL A 63 7.24 -0.99 -8.40
N ALA A 64 7.29 0.23 -7.85
CA ALA A 64 7.92 1.36 -8.52
C ALA A 64 9.41 1.08 -8.83
N GLY A 65 10.15 0.45 -7.91
CA GLY A 65 11.55 0.05 -8.15
C GLY A 65 11.70 -1.02 -9.24
N ILE A 66 10.77 -1.98 -9.32
CA ILE A 66 10.73 -2.99 -10.39
C ILE A 66 10.47 -2.32 -11.75
N ILE A 67 9.46 -1.44 -11.82
CA ILE A 67 9.10 -0.70 -13.03
C ILE A 67 10.26 0.21 -13.48
N ALA A 68 10.86 0.95 -12.55
CA ALA A 68 11.99 1.84 -12.85
C ALA A 68 13.21 1.09 -13.37
N ARG A 69 13.46 -0.12 -12.87
CA ARG A 69 14.53 -1.00 -13.37
C ARG A 69 14.17 -1.66 -14.70
N GLY A 70 12.89 -1.83 -15.02
CA GLY A 70 12.41 -2.51 -16.22
C GLY A 70 12.56 -4.04 -16.16
N GLU A 71 12.80 -4.61 -14.98
CA GLU A 71 13.05 -6.05 -14.80
C GLU A 71 12.44 -6.58 -13.50
N LEU A 72 11.57 -7.58 -13.62
CA LEU A 72 11.07 -8.40 -12.52
C LEU A 72 11.98 -9.61 -12.35
N ARG A 73 12.66 -9.71 -11.20
CA ARG A 73 13.59 -10.80 -10.91
C ARG A 73 12.93 -11.81 -9.99
N ILE A 74 12.93 -13.07 -10.41
CA ILE A 74 12.32 -14.17 -9.66
C ILE A 74 13.35 -15.26 -9.43
N SER A 75 13.43 -15.73 -8.18
CA SER A 75 14.17 -16.93 -7.84
C SER A 75 13.22 -18.12 -7.69
N THR A 76 13.58 -19.23 -8.34
CA THR A 76 12.78 -20.47 -8.42
C THR A 76 13.66 -21.71 -8.25
N ILE A 77 13.03 -22.89 -8.13
CA ILE A 77 13.69 -24.19 -8.17
C ILE A 77 13.21 -24.92 -9.41
N ASN A 78 14.10 -25.71 -10.02
CA ASN A 78 13.75 -26.55 -11.16
C ASN A 78 12.80 -27.68 -10.73
N SER A 79 11.53 -27.57 -11.11
CA SER A 79 10.52 -28.58 -10.90
C SER A 79 9.45 -28.44 -11.99
N PRO A 80 8.93 -29.54 -12.56
CA PRO A 80 7.89 -29.48 -13.60
C PRO A 80 6.64 -28.69 -13.20
N MET A 81 6.36 -28.54 -11.90
CA MET A 81 5.22 -27.76 -11.42
C MET A 81 5.50 -26.26 -11.33
N THR A 82 6.75 -25.86 -11.05
CA THR A 82 7.12 -24.46 -10.80
C THR A 82 7.74 -23.86 -12.07
N PHE A 83 8.93 -24.32 -12.42
CA PHE A 83 9.70 -23.91 -13.58
C PHE A 83 10.52 -25.10 -14.09
N ALA A 84 10.36 -25.41 -15.36
CA ALA A 84 11.17 -26.37 -16.08
C ALA A 84 11.43 -25.86 -17.51
N THR A 85 12.46 -26.41 -18.14
CA THR A 85 12.79 -26.09 -19.53
C THR A 85 12.78 -27.37 -20.34
N MET A 86 12.01 -27.39 -21.43
CA MET A 86 11.98 -28.50 -22.39
C MET A 86 12.16 -27.92 -23.79
N ASN A 87 13.11 -28.46 -24.56
CA ASN A 87 13.45 -27.98 -25.91
C ASN A 87 13.67 -26.45 -25.95
N ASN A 88 14.45 -25.93 -25.00
CA ASN A 88 14.71 -24.49 -24.82
C ASN A 88 13.47 -23.61 -24.54
N LYS A 89 12.30 -24.20 -24.32
CA LYS A 89 11.09 -23.48 -23.92
C LYS A 89 10.88 -23.63 -22.42
N ALA A 90 10.87 -22.51 -21.71
CA ALA A 90 10.47 -22.45 -20.31
C ALA A 90 8.96 -22.72 -20.20
N PHE A 91 8.58 -23.53 -19.23
CA PHE A 91 7.20 -23.83 -18.88
C PHE A 91 7.09 -24.09 -17.39
N GLY A 92 5.87 -24.05 -16.87
CA GLY A 92 5.57 -24.26 -15.46
C GLY A 92 4.50 -23.28 -15.00
N LEU A 93 3.79 -23.63 -13.92
CA LEU A 93 2.69 -22.81 -13.46
C LEU A 93 3.20 -21.48 -12.89
N ASP A 94 4.23 -21.55 -12.04
CA ASP A 94 4.85 -20.36 -11.44
C ASP A 94 5.49 -19.47 -12.51
N TYR A 95 6.07 -20.08 -13.57
CA TYR A 95 6.61 -19.35 -14.72
C TYR A 95 5.55 -18.54 -15.47
N GLU A 96 4.42 -19.16 -15.83
CA GLU A 96 3.37 -18.48 -16.59
C GLU A 96 2.71 -17.36 -15.78
N LEU A 97 2.47 -17.56 -14.49
CA LEU A 97 1.97 -16.51 -13.59
C LEU A 97 2.95 -15.34 -13.48
N ALA A 98 4.23 -15.64 -13.28
CA ALA A 98 5.28 -14.65 -13.23
C ALA A 98 5.37 -13.83 -14.52
N LYS A 99 5.25 -14.51 -15.66
CA LYS A 99 5.27 -13.88 -16.98
C LYS A 99 4.09 -12.94 -17.17
N GLN A 100 2.87 -13.38 -16.87
CA GLN A 100 1.68 -12.52 -16.92
C GLN A 100 1.80 -11.31 -15.99
N PHE A 101 2.40 -11.48 -14.82
CA PHE A 101 2.63 -10.37 -13.89
C PHE A 101 3.69 -9.39 -14.42
N ALA A 102 4.78 -9.88 -15.00
CA ALA A 102 5.77 -9.04 -15.66
C ALA A 102 5.17 -8.26 -16.85
N ASP A 103 4.37 -8.93 -17.68
CA ASP A 103 3.66 -8.33 -18.81
C ASP A 103 2.67 -7.25 -18.33
N TYR A 104 1.95 -7.49 -17.24
CA TYR A 104 1.06 -6.51 -16.61
C TYR A 104 1.82 -5.25 -16.14
N LEU A 105 3.02 -5.42 -15.60
CA LEU A 105 3.88 -4.31 -15.18
C LEU A 105 4.63 -3.65 -16.35
N GLY A 106 4.63 -4.26 -17.55
CA GLY A 106 5.39 -3.78 -18.70
C GLY A 106 6.90 -3.95 -18.56
N VAL A 107 7.36 -4.94 -17.79
CA VAL A 107 8.78 -5.19 -17.50
C VAL A 107 9.25 -6.55 -18.03
N THR A 108 10.56 -6.73 -18.17
CA THR A 108 11.15 -8.01 -18.55
C THR A 108 11.18 -8.98 -17.38
N LEU A 109 10.89 -10.27 -17.62
CA LEU A 109 11.00 -11.32 -16.61
C LEU A 109 12.41 -11.92 -16.62
N LYS A 110 13.09 -11.89 -15.48
CA LYS A 110 14.36 -12.58 -15.26
C LYS A 110 14.23 -13.67 -14.21
N ILE A 111 14.68 -14.87 -14.57
CA ILE A 111 14.53 -16.07 -13.76
C ILE A 111 15.90 -16.56 -13.33
N THR A 112 16.06 -16.77 -12.03
CA THR A 112 17.23 -17.38 -11.43
C THR A 112 16.83 -18.72 -10.82
N VAL A 113 17.40 -19.81 -11.32
CA VAL A 113 17.14 -21.15 -10.79
C VAL A 113 18.15 -21.47 -9.70
N ARG A 114 17.67 -21.77 -8.50
CA ARG A 114 18.48 -22.21 -7.35
C ARG A 114 18.25 -23.70 -7.07
N GLN A 115 19.20 -24.30 -6.36
CA GLN A 115 19.12 -25.72 -5.98
C GLN A 115 18.36 -25.91 -4.66
N ASN A 116 18.44 -24.93 -3.76
CA ASN A 116 17.96 -25.05 -2.39
C ASN A 116 17.01 -23.90 -2.04
N ILE A 117 16.02 -24.18 -1.18
CA ILE A 117 15.06 -23.16 -0.72
C ILE A 117 15.76 -22.03 0.05
N SER A 118 16.80 -22.31 0.84
CA SER A 118 17.52 -21.27 1.59
C SER A 118 18.10 -20.18 0.67
N GLN A 119 18.69 -20.59 -0.46
CA GLN A 119 19.26 -19.67 -1.44
C GLN A 119 18.21 -18.74 -2.07
N LEU A 120 16.95 -19.17 -2.12
CA LEU A 120 15.87 -18.32 -2.59
C LEU A 120 15.64 -17.14 -1.63
N PHE A 121 15.70 -17.40 -0.34
CA PHE A 121 15.53 -16.36 0.68
C PHE A 121 16.77 -15.48 0.78
N ASP A 122 17.96 -16.06 0.64
CA ASP A 122 19.21 -15.28 0.52
C ASP A 122 19.12 -14.29 -0.66
N ASP A 123 18.62 -14.73 -1.82
CA ASP A 123 18.40 -13.84 -2.97
C ASP A 123 17.40 -12.71 -2.68
N LEU A 124 16.37 -12.98 -1.88
CA LEU A 124 15.37 -12.00 -1.52
C LEU A 124 15.93 -10.96 -0.55
N ASP A 125 16.76 -11.40 0.40
CA ASP A 125 17.41 -10.56 1.41
C ASP A 125 18.52 -9.69 0.79
N ASP A 126 19.31 -10.26 -0.12
CA ASP A 126 20.37 -9.58 -0.86
C ASP A 126 19.84 -8.69 -2.01
N GLY A 127 18.51 -8.63 -2.17
CA GLY A 127 17.84 -7.87 -3.21
C GLY A 127 18.17 -8.34 -4.62
N GLN A 128 18.57 -9.60 -4.80
CA GLN A 128 18.80 -10.26 -6.10
C GLN A 128 17.50 -10.81 -6.71
N ALA A 129 16.48 -11.06 -5.87
CA ALA A 129 15.13 -11.40 -6.28
C ALA A 129 14.11 -10.39 -5.73
N ASP A 130 13.06 -10.13 -6.49
CA ASP A 130 11.93 -9.32 -6.05
C ASP A 130 10.76 -10.19 -5.52
N MET A 131 10.68 -11.44 -6.02
CA MET A 131 9.69 -12.43 -5.63
C MET A 131 10.24 -13.86 -5.76
N LEU A 132 9.71 -14.78 -4.95
CA LEU A 132 10.06 -16.20 -5.00
C LEU A 132 8.89 -17.01 -5.55
N ALA A 133 9.15 -17.89 -6.50
CA ALA A 133 8.14 -18.71 -7.15
C ALA A 133 8.63 -20.15 -7.26
N ALA A 134 8.52 -20.91 -6.18
CA ALA A 134 9.11 -22.24 -6.04
C ALA A 134 8.17 -23.23 -5.31
N GLY A 135 6.84 -23.08 -5.47
CA GLY A 135 5.87 -23.93 -4.76
C GLY A 135 6.06 -23.94 -3.24
N LEU A 136 6.40 -22.79 -2.64
CA LEU A 136 6.73 -22.68 -1.22
C LEU A 136 5.50 -22.96 -0.35
N VAL A 137 5.59 -23.98 0.50
CA VAL A 137 4.57 -24.28 1.51
C VAL A 137 4.58 -23.20 2.59
N TYR A 138 3.39 -22.81 3.05
CA TYR A 138 3.23 -21.86 4.14
C TYR A 138 4.00 -22.32 5.38
N ASN A 139 4.79 -21.42 5.97
CA ASN A 139 5.58 -21.68 7.16
C ASN A 139 5.50 -20.47 8.11
N GLN A 140 5.08 -20.72 9.35
CA GLN A 140 4.87 -19.68 10.37
C GLN A 140 6.16 -18.93 10.77
N GLU A 141 7.32 -19.55 10.66
CA GLU A 141 8.60 -18.90 10.96
C GLU A 141 8.99 -17.93 9.84
N ARG A 142 8.73 -18.30 8.58
CA ARG A 142 9.07 -17.48 7.41
C ARG A 142 8.19 -16.23 7.31
N VAL A 143 6.91 -16.34 7.64
CA VAL A 143 6.00 -15.17 7.58
C VAL A 143 6.30 -14.08 8.62
N LYS A 144 7.20 -14.34 9.59
CA LYS A 144 7.70 -13.30 10.50
C LYS A 144 8.57 -12.27 9.78
N ASN A 145 9.33 -12.71 8.78
CA ASN A 145 10.31 -11.89 8.06
C ASN A 145 9.90 -11.60 6.61
N TYR A 146 9.03 -12.43 6.04
CA TYR A 146 8.61 -12.34 4.64
C TYR A 146 7.09 -12.23 4.51
N GLN A 147 6.63 -11.55 3.48
CA GLN A 147 5.21 -11.48 3.16
C GLN A 147 4.84 -12.56 2.15
N ALA A 148 3.97 -13.50 2.56
CA ALA A 148 3.44 -14.52 1.66
C ALA A 148 2.40 -13.90 0.71
N GLY A 149 2.48 -14.25 -0.57
CA GLY A 149 1.45 -13.94 -1.54
C GLY A 149 0.18 -14.78 -1.34
N PRO A 150 -0.90 -14.49 -2.09
CA PRO A 150 -2.07 -15.36 -2.13
C PRO A 150 -1.67 -16.81 -2.46
N PRO A 151 -2.31 -17.81 -1.84
CA PRO A 151 -2.01 -19.20 -2.14
C PRO A 151 -2.38 -19.52 -3.59
N THR A 152 -1.37 -19.85 -4.41
CA THR A 152 -1.58 -20.22 -5.81
C THR A 152 -2.17 -21.63 -5.93
N ILE A 153 -1.67 -22.59 -5.12
CA ILE A 153 -2.18 -23.96 -5.03
C ILE A 153 -2.20 -24.38 -3.57
N LEU A 154 -3.28 -25.05 -3.15
CA LEU A 154 -3.35 -25.74 -1.86
C LEU A 154 -2.94 -27.21 -2.07
N PHE A 155 -1.82 -27.60 -1.49
CA PHE A 155 -1.40 -29.00 -1.46
C PHE A 155 -2.10 -29.72 -0.30
N HIS A 156 -2.66 -30.89 -0.58
CA HIS A 156 -3.12 -31.83 0.43
C HIS A 156 -2.12 -33.00 0.50
N ASN A 157 -1.66 -33.33 1.71
CA ASN A 157 -0.62 -34.32 1.93
C ASN A 157 -1.22 -35.72 1.66
N SER A 158 -0.90 -36.35 0.53
CA SER A 158 -1.27 -37.75 0.26
C SER A 158 -0.07 -38.67 0.44
N TRP A 159 -0.18 -39.64 1.35
CA TRP A 159 0.85 -40.67 1.52
C TRP A 159 0.69 -41.71 0.41
N SER A 160 1.78 -41.98 -0.31
CA SER A 160 1.84 -43.06 -1.29
C SER A 160 2.74 -44.16 -0.75
N THR A 161 2.19 -45.35 -0.51
CA THR A 161 2.98 -46.54 -0.21
C THR A 161 3.30 -47.28 -1.50
N ALA A 162 4.52 -47.79 -1.65
CA ALA A 162 4.85 -48.67 -2.78
C ALA A 162 3.96 -49.93 -2.72
N SER A 163 3.15 -50.16 -3.74
CA SER A 163 2.48 -51.45 -3.89
C SER A 163 3.52 -52.48 -4.29
N ALA A 164 3.87 -53.41 -3.40
CA ALA A 164 4.66 -54.58 -3.77
C ALA A 164 3.86 -55.36 -4.82
N ILE A 165 4.29 -55.35 -6.08
CA ILE A 165 3.74 -56.24 -7.10
C ILE A 165 4.28 -57.64 -6.78
N PRO A 166 3.46 -58.60 -6.32
CA PRO A 166 3.94 -59.94 -6.06
C PRO A 166 4.14 -60.62 -7.43
N GLY A 167 5.39 -60.87 -7.81
CA GLY A 167 5.67 -61.71 -9.00
C GLY A 167 6.96 -61.47 -9.76
N ARG A 168 7.77 -60.45 -9.45
CA ARG A 168 9.07 -60.28 -10.13
C ARG A 168 10.21 -60.71 -9.21
N ALA A 169 10.53 -62.01 -9.24
CA ALA A 169 11.78 -62.52 -8.68
C ALA A 169 12.96 -61.82 -9.40
N PRO A 170 14.01 -61.38 -8.68
CA PRO A 170 15.19 -60.83 -9.32
C PRO A 170 15.90 -61.94 -10.11
N SER A 171 16.00 -61.80 -11.43
CA SER A 171 16.88 -62.65 -12.24
C SER A 171 18.32 -62.32 -11.86
N ARG A 172 18.97 -63.20 -11.10
CA ARG A 172 20.42 -63.17 -10.94
C ARG A 172 21.07 -63.44 -12.29
N ARG A 173 21.78 -62.44 -12.83
CA ARG A 173 22.97 -62.63 -13.65
C ARG A 173 23.92 -61.47 -13.40
#